data_AF-A0A353DMF1-F1
#
_entry.id   AF-A0A353DMF1-F1
#
_cell.length_a   1.000
_cell.length_b   1.000
_cell.length_c   1.000
_cell.angle_alpha   90.00
_cell.angle_beta   90.00
_cell.angle_gamma   90.00
#
_symmetry.space_group_name_H-M   'P 1'
#
loop_
_entity.id
_entity.type
_entity.pdbx_description
1 polymer ?
#
loop_
_entity_poly.entity_id
_entity_poly.type
_entity_poly.pdbx_seq_one_letter_code
_entity_poly.pdbx_strand_id
1 'polypeptide(L)'
;MSQEETSLVRLFDGRNVNLKHLEEMMINYRCLKEMYEKEPDQISVPVEQKKISLKASLLVYFFLSLICSIGAILLGIFVHPAFYSLFASWAILLLIPALHYLHEKKRRAMMPASENIPNPQKKKTEDNLTELRISLSSTFKSFAVEENELEGSFALFKAKYNSYLKTLQREKELNQINEQNRLSCLAKEKILQENFSRYHYKGNDYANLLMNLSSDAKKYSFYLRKEEQLEEQRKELDRKIQEEGQKIKELVQKYNMGEPNAYLSQLPIDRNTLQNKEKELAKQKDDLASFKEKEHLAERPSTLEEIDLNALSQELEKEINERQTLSSQIDEDERNISSLEDDVSSLPEEKENLAKLKKDYEIVSKTLAALTDAEESLKRRYISPVENQFKKYSQNLENVLGEEIEMDPNFNVSFLRDGKRSGAEYLSSGEMTLCALSYRLAITDNIFEGKEKPFLILDDIFADLDETHMDMARKFVENLSQNEQIVYFTCHPSRDIE
;
A
#
# COMPACT_ATOMS: atom_id res chain seq x y z
N MET A 1 -7.86 0.04 -1.44
CA MET A 1 -6.73 -0.33 -2.31
C MET A 1 -5.44 -0.08 -1.55
N SER A 2 -4.42 -0.91 -1.79
CA SER A 2 -3.07 -0.66 -1.26
C SER A 2 -2.38 0.49 -2.02
N GLN A 3 -1.31 1.08 -1.46
CA GLN A 3 -0.51 2.10 -2.14
C GLN A 3 0.07 1.60 -3.47
N GLU A 4 0.41 0.31 -3.55
CA GLU A 4 0.90 -0.33 -4.78
C GLU A 4 -0.19 -0.42 -5.86
N GLU A 5 -1.40 -0.84 -5.49
CA GLU A 5 -2.54 -0.91 -6.41
C GLU A 5 -2.88 0.48 -6.96
N THR A 6 -2.86 1.52 -6.13
CA THR A 6 -3.11 2.91 -6.56
C THR A 6 -2.02 3.42 -7.50
N SER A 7 -0.77 3.04 -7.25
CA SER A 7 0.36 3.41 -8.12
C SER A 7 0.27 2.72 -9.48
N LEU A 8 -0.15 1.45 -9.52
CA LEU A 8 -0.37 0.71 -10.77
C LEU A 8 -1.51 1.31 -11.60
N VAL A 9 -2.64 1.67 -10.97
CA VAL A 9 -3.74 2.32 -11.68
C VAL A 9 -3.27 3.63 -12.29
N ARG A 10 -2.60 4.52 -11.54
CA ARG A 10 -2.06 5.78 -12.10
C ARG A 10 -1.10 5.59 -13.28
N LEU A 11 -0.36 4.48 -13.29
CA LEU A 11 0.65 4.20 -14.30
C LEU A 11 0.04 3.74 -15.64
N PHE A 12 -1.08 3.02 -15.60
CA PHE A 12 -1.71 2.41 -16.79
C PHE A 12 -3.03 3.06 -17.19
N ASP A 13 -3.73 3.73 -16.27
CA ASP A 13 -5.03 4.34 -16.52
C ASP A 13 -4.94 5.47 -17.55
N GLY A 14 -5.92 5.52 -18.46
CA GLY A 14 -5.95 6.46 -19.58
C GLY A 14 -4.89 6.25 -20.68
N ARG A 15 -3.98 5.27 -20.55
CA ARG A 15 -2.97 4.96 -21.59
C ARG A 15 -3.43 3.81 -22.48
N ASN A 16 -3.30 3.96 -23.80
CA ASN A 16 -3.67 2.91 -24.76
C ASN A 16 -2.55 1.86 -24.86
N VAL A 17 -2.67 0.77 -24.11
CA VAL A 17 -1.72 -0.36 -24.14
C VAL A 17 -2.28 -1.47 -25.02
N ASN A 18 -1.62 -1.73 -26.14
CA ASN A 18 -1.89 -2.90 -26.97
C ASN A 18 -0.87 -4.02 -26.67
N LEU A 19 -1.15 -4.84 -25.66
CA LEU A 19 -0.26 -5.93 -25.24
C LEU A 19 0.01 -6.92 -26.38
N LYS A 20 -1.00 -7.19 -27.22
CA LYS A 20 -0.87 -8.13 -28.35
C LYS A 20 0.13 -7.61 -29.39
N HIS A 21 0.10 -6.32 -29.69
CA HIS A 21 1.07 -5.70 -30.59
C HIS A 21 2.50 -5.75 -30.01
N LEU A 22 2.65 -5.50 -28.71
CA LEU A 22 3.94 -5.60 -28.03
C LEU A 22 4.47 -7.05 -28.02
N GLU A 23 3.59 -8.04 -27.86
CA GLU A 23 3.93 -9.46 -27.99
C GLU A 23 4.43 -9.80 -29.40
N GLU A 24 3.73 -9.33 -30.44
CA GLU A 24 4.13 -9.51 -31.84
C GLU A 24 5.50 -8.88 -32.13
N MET A 25 5.75 -7.66 -31.62
CA MET A 25 7.05 -7.00 -31.73
C MET A 25 8.16 -7.78 -31.00
N MET A 26 7.89 -8.31 -29.81
CA MET A 26 8.85 -9.14 -29.07
C MET A 26 9.15 -10.48 -29.76
N ILE A 27 8.16 -11.08 -30.42
CA ILE A 27 8.37 -12.28 -31.25
C ILE A 27 9.27 -11.93 -32.43
N ASN A 28 9.02 -10.82 -33.12
CA ASN A 28 9.87 -10.36 -34.22
C ASN A 28 11.31 -10.10 -33.75
N TYR A 29 11.48 -9.45 -32.59
CA TYR A 29 12.80 -9.24 -31.97
C TYR A 29 13.57 -10.55 -31.78
N ARG A 30 12.92 -11.57 -31.21
CA ARG A 30 13.53 -12.89 -30.99
C ARG A 30 13.95 -13.56 -32.30
N CYS A 31 13.06 -13.57 -33.29
CA CYS A 31 13.37 -14.13 -34.60
C CYS A 31 14.57 -13.44 -35.25
N LEU A 32 14.61 -12.10 -35.23
CA LEU A 32 15.73 -11.33 -35.79
C LEU A 32 17.03 -11.57 -35.01
N LYS A 33 16.97 -11.70 -33.69
CA LYS A 33 18.13 -11.98 -32.83
C LYS A 33 18.72 -13.35 -33.17
N GLU A 34 17.88 -14.37 -33.29
CA GLU A 34 18.31 -15.71 -33.71
C GLU A 34 18.90 -15.72 -35.12
N MET A 35 18.34 -14.94 -36.06
CA MET A 35 18.88 -14.81 -37.41
C MET A 35 20.26 -14.15 -37.40
N TYR A 36 20.42 -13.06 -36.64
CA TYR A 36 21.70 -12.35 -36.49
C TYR A 36 22.80 -13.23 -35.91
N GLU A 37 22.48 -14.05 -34.90
CA GLU A 37 23.43 -14.98 -34.27
C GLU A 37 23.87 -16.10 -35.23
N LYS A 38 22.99 -16.52 -36.15
CA LYS A 38 23.28 -17.56 -37.16
C LYS A 38 24.00 -17.03 -38.40
N GLU A 39 23.92 -15.72 -38.67
CA GLU A 39 24.56 -15.13 -39.85
C GLU A 39 26.09 -14.94 -39.66
N PRO A 40 26.92 -15.33 -40.64
CA PRO A 40 28.36 -15.15 -40.56
C PRO A 40 28.76 -13.67 -40.71
N ASP A 41 29.84 -13.27 -40.04
CA ASP A 41 30.36 -11.88 -40.06
C ASP A 41 30.88 -11.45 -41.44
N GLN A 42 31.40 -12.40 -42.20
CA GLN A 42 31.99 -12.17 -43.52
C GLN A 42 31.42 -13.17 -44.54
N ILE A 43 31.24 -12.72 -45.76
CA ILE A 43 30.87 -13.56 -46.90
C ILE A 43 32.00 -13.57 -47.90
N SER A 44 32.35 -14.75 -48.40
CA SER A 44 33.33 -14.93 -49.47
C SER A 44 32.68 -14.67 -50.83
N VAL A 45 33.04 -13.57 -51.48
CA VAL A 45 32.53 -13.19 -52.82
C VAL A 45 33.57 -13.56 -53.87
N PRO A 46 33.20 -14.23 -54.98
CA PRO A 46 34.14 -14.57 -56.05
C PRO A 46 34.64 -13.29 -56.75
N VAL A 47 35.97 -13.16 -56.88
CA VAL A 47 36.59 -12.02 -57.57
C VAL A 47 36.42 -12.20 -59.08
N GLU A 48 35.74 -11.25 -59.72
CA GLU A 48 35.41 -11.33 -61.15
C GLU A 48 36.67 -11.19 -62.03
N GLN A 49 37.14 -12.31 -62.59
CA GLN A 49 38.32 -12.33 -63.45
C GLN A 49 37.95 -11.94 -64.88
N LYS A 50 38.21 -10.68 -65.29
CA LYS A 50 38.11 -10.26 -66.70
C LYS A 50 38.97 -11.16 -67.60
N LYS A 51 38.39 -11.82 -68.62
CA LYS A 51 39.12 -12.68 -69.56
C LYS A 51 40.30 -11.93 -70.19
N ILE A 52 41.48 -12.55 -70.21
CA ILE A 52 42.64 -12.04 -70.93
C ILE A 52 42.33 -12.18 -72.43
N SER A 53 41.91 -11.10 -73.09
CA SER A 53 41.79 -11.09 -74.55
C SER A 53 43.18 -10.79 -75.13
N LEU A 54 43.89 -11.83 -75.56
CA LEU A 54 44.90 -11.62 -76.59
C LEU A 54 44.15 -11.09 -77.82
N LYS A 55 44.44 -9.86 -78.26
CA LYS A 55 43.90 -9.37 -79.53
C LYS A 55 44.24 -10.40 -80.60
N ALA A 56 43.23 -10.95 -81.28
CA ALA A 56 43.41 -12.03 -82.26
C ALA A 56 44.48 -11.71 -83.32
N SER A 57 44.69 -10.41 -83.60
CA SER A 57 45.77 -9.92 -84.46
C SER A 57 47.15 -10.39 -84.02
N LEU A 58 47.46 -10.46 -82.72
CA LEU A 58 48.78 -10.84 -82.20
C LEU A 58 49.07 -12.34 -82.38
N LEU A 59 48.06 -13.20 -82.24
CA LEU A 59 48.15 -14.63 -82.53
C LEU A 59 48.29 -14.89 -84.05
N VAL A 60 47.57 -14.12 -84.88
CA VAL A 60 47.72 -14.19 -86.34
C VAL A 60 49.13 -13.79 -86.76
N TYR A 61 49.72 -12.72 -86.20
CA TYR A 61 51.11 -12.35 -86.51
C TYR A 61 52.12 -13.42 -86.06
N PHE A 62 51.88 -14.09 -84.93
CA PHE A 62 52.73 -15.20 -84.49
C PHE A 62 52.68 -16.41 -85.45
N PHE A 63 51.48 -16.82 -85.88
CA PHE A 63 51.34 -17.92 -86.85
C PHE A 63 51.83 -17.54 -88.25
N LEU A 64 51.61 -16.30 -88.70
CA LEU A 64 52.12 -15.81 -89.98
C LEU A 64 53.66 -15.74 -89.98
N SER A 65 54.24 -15.29 -88.86
CA SER A 65 55.68 -15.34 -88.61
C SER A 65 56.21 -16.78 -88.69
N LEU A 66 55.55 -17.72 -88.01
CA LEU A 66 55.98 -19.12 -87.94
C LEU A 66 55.91 -19.80 -89.32
N ILE A 67 54.83 -19.55 -90.08
CA ILE A 67 54.65 -20.06 -91.45
C ILE A 67 55.70 -19.46 -92.39
N CYS A 68 55.98 -18.15 -92.31
CA CYS A 68 57.04 -17.53 -93.09
C CYS A 68 58.42 -18.10 -92.75
N SER A 69 58.71 -18.39 -91.48
CA SER A 69 59.97 -19.03 -91.10
C SER A 69 60.09 -20.49 -91.55
N ILE A 70 59.01 -21.27 -91.48
CA ILE A 70 59.00 -22.66 -91.96
C ILE A 70 59.09 -22.70 -93.49
N GLY A 71 58.42 -21.79 -94.19
CA GLY A 71 58.53 -21.61 -95.64
C GLY A 71 59.94 -21.20 -96.08
N ALA A 72 60.60 -20.32 -95.34
CA ALA A 72 61.99 -19.92 -95.60
C ALA A 72 62.98 -21.08 -95.40
N ILE A 73 62.74 -21.98 -94.44
CA ILE A 73 63.57 -23.17 -94.19
C ILE A 73 63.33 -24.26 -95.25
N LEU A 74 62.09 -24.46 -95.71
CA LEU A 74 61.73 -25.48 -96.71
C LEU A 74 62.13 -25.11 -98.14
N LEU A 75 62.18 -23.82 -98.49
CA LEU A 75 62.54 -23.37 -99.85
C LEU A 75 64.05 -23.30 -100.13
N GLY A 76 64.91 -23.59 -99.15
CA GLY A 76 66.35 -23.77 -99.40
C GLY A 76 67.03 -22.59 -100.10
N ILE A 77 66.60 -21.36 -99.84
CA ILE A 77 67.23 -20.16 -100.39
C ILE A 77 68.34 -19.71 -99.43
N PHE A 78 69.56 -19.55 -99.94
CA PHE A 78 70.65 -18.85 -99.25
C PHE A 78 70.22 -17.41 -98.97
N VAL A 79 69.59 -17.17 -97.82
CA VAL A 79 69.25 -15.82 -97.37
C VAL A 79 70.48 -15.22 -96.67
N HIS A 80 70.87 -14.02 -97.10
CA HIS A 80 72.04 -13.27 -96.60
C HIS A 80 72.06 -13.20 -95.05
N PRO A 81 73.25 -13.26 -94.38
CA PRO A 81 73.37 -13.26 -92.92
C PRO A 81 72.61 -12.15 -92.16
N ALA A 82 72.34 -11.03 -92.82
CA ALA A 82 71.59 -9.89 -92.27
C ALA A 82 70.09 -10.19 -92.01
N PHE A 83 69.51 -11.20 -92.67
CA PHE A 83 68.13 -11.60 -92.38
C PHE A 83 68.00 -12.34 -91.05
N TYR A 84 69.02 -13.10 -90.66
CA TYR A 84 69.02 -13.80 -89.36
C TYR A 84 68.97 -12.80 -88.18
N SER A 85 69.60 -11.63 -88.29
CA SER A 85 69.49 -10.56 -87.28
C SER A 85 68.10 -9.91 -87.21
N LEU A 86 67.40 -9.78 -88.34
CA LEU A 86 66.02 -9.28 -88.36
C LEU A 86 65.05 -10.29 -87.75
N PHE A 87 65.22 -11.58 -88.05
CA PHE A 87 64.43 -12.66 -87.43
C PHE A 87 64.70 -12.79 -85.93
N ALA A 88 65.95 -12.63 -85.49
CA ALA A 88 66.29 -12.61 -84.06
C ALA A 88 65.63 -11.42 -83.33
N SER A 89 65.62 -10.24 -83.95
CA SER A 89 64.94 -9.06 -83.41
C SER A 89 63.43 -9.25 -83.32
N TRP A 90 62.81 -9.87 -84.34
CA TRP A 90 61.37 -10.15 -84.34
C TRP A 90 60.97 -11.23 -83.32
N ALA A 91 61.82 -12.24 -83.12
CA ALA A 91 61.64 -13.23 -82.06
C ALA A 91 61.73 -12.61 -80.65
N ILE A 92 62.63 -11.64 -80.45
CA ILE A 92 62.74 -10.88 -79.19
C ILE A 92 61.50 -9.98 -79.00
N LEU A 93 60.97 -9.37 -80.06
CA LEU A 93 59.77 -8.54 -80.00
C LEU A 93 58.49 -9.34 -79.67
N LEU A 94 58.43 -10.61 -80.08
CA LEU A 94 57.34 -11.54 -79.72
C LEU A 94 57.49 -12.14 -78.31
N LEU A 95 58.70 -12.15 -77.75
CA LEU A 95 58.95 -12.58 -76.37
C LEU A 95 58.37 -11.61 -75.33
N ILE A 96 58.35 -10.29 -75.62
CA ILE A 96 57.80 -9.28 -74.70
C ILE A 96 56.31 -9.51 -74.37
N PRO A 97 55.39 -9.66 -75.35
CA PRO A 97 53.99 -9.96 -75.05
C PRO A 97 53.78 -11.34 -74.44
N ALA A 98 54.62 -12.34 -74.78
CA ALA A 98 54.58 -13.66 -74.16
C ALA A 98 54.99 -13.61 -72.67
N LEU A 99 56.04 -12.85 -72.33
CA LEU A 99 56.48 -12.61 -70.96
C LEU A 99 55.45 -11.79 -70.18
N HIS A 100 54.83 -10.78 -70.78
CA HIS A 100 53.73 -10.04 -70.17
C HIS A 100 52.53 -10.96 -69.86
N TYR A 101 52.14 -11.82 -70.80
CA TYR A 101 51.08 -12.81 -70.59
C TYR A 101 51.43 -13.80 -69.48
N LEU A 102 52.66 -14.32 -69.44
CA LEU A 102 53.12 -15.24 -68.39
C LEU A 102 53.19 -14.56 -67.02
N HIS A 103 53.65 -13.31 -66.96
CA HIS A 103 53.69 -12.53 -65.73
C HIS A 103 52.28 -12.22 -65.20
N GLU A 104 51.35 -11.84 -66.08
CA GLU A 104 49.96 -11.58 -65.71
C GLU A 104 49.21 -12.86 -65.32
N LYS A 105 49.48 -13.98 -65.99
CA LYS A 105 48.97 -15.32 -65.62
C LYS A 105 49.49 -15.75 -64.24
N LYS A 106 50.79 -15.57 -63.96
CA LYS A 106 51.40 -15.86 -62.66
C LYS A 106 50.85 -14.95 -61.55
N ARG A 107 50.68 -13.66 -61.84
CA ARG A 107 50.08 -12.68 -60.91
C ARG A 107 48.63 -13.01 -60.58
N ARG A 108 47.82 -13.47 -61.54
CA ARG A 108 46.43 -13.93 -61.28
C ARG A 108 46.37 -15.28 -60.56
N ALA A 109 47.34 -16.18 -60.79
CA ALA A 109 47.46 -17.42 -60.02
C ALA A 109 47.83 -17.18 -58.54
N MET A 110 48.37 -16.01 -58.22
CA MET A 110 48.64 -15.55 -56.84
C MET A 110 47.51 -14.70 -56.23
N MET A 111 46.45 -14.33 -56.97
CA MET A 111 45.30 -13.66 -56.39
C MET A 111 44.39 -14.66 -55.67
N PRO A 112 43.83 -14.32 -54.50
CA PRO A 112 42.87 -15.18 -53.82
C PRO A 112 41.62 -15.38 -54.70
N ALA A 113 41.09 -16.61 -54.73
CA ALA A 113 39.93 -16.96 -55.55
C ALA A 113 38.62 -16.26 -55.11
N SER A 114 38.59 -15.79 -53.87
CA SER A 114 37.48 -15.06 -53.25
C SER A 114 38.00 -14.00 -52.29
N GLU A 115 37.26 -12.91 -52.16
CA GLU A 115 37.52 -11.85 -51.17
C GLU A 115 36.45 -11.93 -50.06
N ASN A 116 36.88 -11.79 -48.81
CA ASN A 116 35.97 -11.77 -47.66
C ASN A 116 35.53 -10.34 -47.40
N ILE A 117 34.25 -10.06 -47.60
CA ILE A 117 33.64 -8.74 -47.40
C ILE A 117 32.68 -8.82 -46.21
N PRO A 118 32.53 -7.76 -45.39
CA PRO A 118 31.52 -7.72 -44.33
C PRO A 118 30.13 -8.06 -44.88
N ASN A 119 29.40 -8.93 -44.18
CA ASN A 119 28.08 -9.39 -44.60
C ASN A 119 27.06 -8.23 -44.57
N PRO A 120 26.56 -7.74 -45.71
CA PRO A 120 25.59 -6.64 -45.75
C PRO A 120 24.22 -7.03 -45.20
N GLN A 121 23.85 -8.33 -45.23
CA GLN A 121 22.61 -8.82 -44.65
C GLN A 121 22.67 -8.77 -43.12
N LYS A 122 23.80 -9.19 -42.53
CA LYS A 122 24.00 -9.16 -41.07
C LYS A 122 23.92 -7.75 -40.52
N LYS A 123 24.54 -6.79 -41.22
CA LYS A 123 24.46 -5.37 -40.88
C LYS A 123 23.03 -4.83 -40.93
N LYS A 124 22.27 -5.19 -41.97
CA LYS A 124 20.85 -4.80 -42.08
C LYS A 124 20.00 -5.41 -40.96
N THR A 125 20.27 -6.65 -40.58
CA THR A 125 19.60 -7.33 -39.46
C THR A 125 19.95 -6.66 -38.12
N GLU A 126 21.21 -6.22 -37.94
CA GLU A 126 21.67 -5.46 -36.77
C GLU A 126 21.00 -4.09 -36.63
N ASP A 127 20.88 -3.35 -37.74
CA ASP A 127 20.21 -2.05 -37.77
C ASP A 127 18.73 -2.21 -37.37
N ASN A 128 18.03 -3.19 -37.95
CA ASN A 128 16.64 -3.50 -37.62
C ASN A 128 16.48 -3.94 -36.15
N LEU A 129 17.41 -4.75 -35.62
CA LEU A 129 17.41 -5.16 -34.22
C LEU A 129 17.57 -3.98 -33.27
N THR A 130 18.44 -3.04 -33.62
CA THR A 130 18.72 -1.84 -32.84
C THR A 130 17.51 -0.92 -32.82
N GLU A 131 16.89 -0.67 -33.97
CA GLU A 131 15.66 0.13 -34.08
C GLU A 131 14.53 -0.46 -33.24
N LEU A 132 14.31 -1.78 -33.35
CA LEU A 132 13.26 -2.47 -32.61
C LEU A 132 13.51 -2.47 -31.10
N ARG A 133 14.78 -2.63 -30.68
CA ARG A 133 15.20 -2.54 -29.28
C ARG A 133 14.94 -1.16 -28.70
N ILE A 134 15.27 -0.08 -29.42
CA ILE A 134 15.04 1.30 -28.98
C ILE A 134 13.54 1.56 -28.84
N SER A 135 12.74 1.15 -29.83
CA SER A 135 11.28 1.31 -29.80
C SER A 135 10.64 0.59 -28.60
N LEU A 136 10.98 -0.68 -28.39
CA LEU A 136 10.47 -1.46 -27.24
C LEU A 136 10.97 -0.92 -25.90
N SER A 137 12.26 -0.59 -25.79
CA SER A 137 12.84 -0.05 -24.56
C SER A 137 12.23 1.30 -24.18
N SER A 138 12.06 2.22 -25.13
CA SER A 138 11.40 3.51 -24.88
C SER A 138 9.95 3.33 -24.41
N THR A 139 9.24 2.36 -24.98
CA THR A 139 7.89 2.00 -24.55
C THR A 139 7.90 1.50 -23.10
N PHE A 140 8.75 0.54 -22.75
CA PHE A 140 8.80 0.01 -21.37
C PHE A 140 9.26 1.05 -20.34
N LYS A 141 10.23 1.90 -20.69
CA LYS A 141 10.67 3.03 -19.85
C LYS A 141 9.53 3.99 -19.54
N SER A 142 8.63 4.25 -20.49
CA SER A 142 7.46 5.11 -20.26
C SER A 142 6.52 4.57 -19.17
N PHE A 143 6.58 3.26 -18.88
CA PHE A 143 5.84 2.58 -17.81
C PHE A 143 6.71 2.26 -16.58
N ALA A 144 7.86 2.93 -16.40
CA ALA A 144 8.78 2.69 -15.29
C ALA A 144 9.16 1.19 -15.16
N VAL A 145 9.50 0.59 -16.30
CA VAL A 145 9.99 -0.78 -16.41
C VAL A 145 11.34 -0.75 -17.09
N GLU A 146 12.38 -1.12 -16.35
CA GLU A 146 13.77 -1.14 -16.85
C GLU A 146 14.50 -2.32 -16.20
N GLU A 147 15.01 -3.21 -17.05
CA GLU A 147 15.85 -4.35 -16.71
C GLU A 147 17.05 -4.36 -17.65
N ASN A 148 18.13 -5.04 -17.27
CA ASN A 148 19.36 -5.12 -18.07
C ASN A 148 19.10 -5.70 -19.47
N GLU A 149 18.14 -6.62 -19.58
CA GLU A 149 17.73 -7.25 -20.82
C GLU A 149 16.32 -6.82 -21.24
N LEU A 150 16.12 -6.67 -22.55
CA LEU A 150 14.83 -6.29 -23.13
C LEU A 150 13.74 -7.33 -22.82
N GLU A 151 14.10 -8.60 -22.76
CA GLU A 151 13.17 -9.70 -22.41
C GLU A 151 12.71 -9.63 -20.97
N GLY A 152 13.62 -9.28 -20.03
CA GLY A 152 13.28 -9.02 -18.64
C GLY A 152 12.32 -7.83 -18.50
N SER A 153 12.61 -6.74 -19.22
CA SER A 153 11.74 -5.55 -19.26
C SER A 153 10.34 -5.90 -19.76
N PHE A 154 10.23 -6.71 -20.82
CA PHE A 154 8.93 -7.15 -21.32
C PHE A 154 8.17 -8.05 -20.34
N ALA A 155 8.85 -8.99 -19.69
CA ALA A 155 8.23 -9.88 -18.69
C ALA A 155 7.70 -9.08 -17.49
N LEU A 156 8.48 -8.13 -16.99
CA LEU A 156 8.09 -7.25 -15.89
C LEU A 156 6.92 -6.34 -16.29
N PHE A 157 6.93 -5.79 -17.50
CA PHE A 157 5.82 -5.02 -18.05
C PHE A 157 4.53 -5.85 -18.10
N LYS A 158 4.59 -7.06 -18.65
CA LYS A 158 3.44 -7.97 -18.75
C LYS A 158 2.88 -8.34 -17.36
N ALA A 159 3.76 -8.59 -16.39
CA ALA A 159 3.35 -8.86 -15.01
C ALA A 159 2.63 -7.67 -14.36
N LYS A 160 3.18 -6.45 -14.51
CA LYS A 160 2.56 -5.21 -14.02
C LYS A 160 1.21 -4.94 -14.70
N TYR A 161 1.13 -5.09 -16.02
CA TYR A 161 -0.11 -4.88 -16.78
C TYR A 161 -1.21 -5.89 -16.41
N ASN A 162 -0.87 -7.17 -16.24
CA ASN A 162 -1.82 -8.17 -15.75
C ASN A 162 -2.32 -7.88 -14.33
N SER A 163 -1.43 -7.38 -13.47
CA SER A 163 -1.79 -6.97 -12.10
C SER A 163 -2.74 -5.77 -12.11
N TYR A 164 -2.51 -4.81 -13.01
CA TYR A 164 -3.45 -3.70 -13.27
C TYR A 164 -4.82 -4.20 -13.72
N LEU A 165 -4.90 -5.11 -14.71
CA LEU A 165 -6.18 -5.67 -15.17
C LEU A 165 -6.97 -6.38 -14.06
N LYS A 166 -6.28 -7.16 -13.21
CA LYS A 166 -6.88 -7.79 -12.03
C LYS A 166 -7.41 -6.75 -11.05
N THR A 167 -6.65 -5.68 -10.81
CA THR A 167 -7.06 -4.58 -9.92
C THR A 167 -8.32 -3.90 -10.44
N LEU A 168 -8.39 -3.60 -11.75
CA LEU A 168 -9.55 -2.98 -12.39
C LEU A 168 -10.80 -3.88 -12.33
N GLN A 169 -10.63 -5.19 -12.52
CA GLN A 169 -11.73 -6.15 -12.38
C GLN A 169 -12.24 -6.19 -10.93
N ARG A 170 -11.33 -6.28 -9.95
CA ARG A 170 -11.67 -6.28 -8.53
C ARG A 170 -12.40 -5.00 -8.11
N GLU A 171 -11.97 -3.85 -8.60
CA GLU A 171 -12.64 -2.56 -8.35
C GLU A 171 -14.08 -2.58 -8.87
N LYS A 172 -14.31 -3.09 -10.08
CA LYS A 172 -15.67 -3.24 -10.65
C LYS A 172 -16.54 -4.17 -9.79
N GLU A 173 -16.01 -5.31 -9.37
CA GLU A 173 -16.72 -6.28 -8.53
C GLU A 173 -17.07 -5.66 -7.16
N LEU A 174 -16.13 -4.96 -6.52
CA LEU A 174 -16.37 -4.27 -5.25
C LEU A 174 -17.43 -3.17 -5.38
N ASN A 175 -17.39 -2.39 -6.47
CA ASN A 175 -18.39 -1.35 -6.72
C ASN A 175 -19.78 -1.96 -6.93
N GLN A 176 -19.89 -3.08 -7.63
CA GLN A 176 -21.16 -3.81 -7.78
C GLN A 176 -21.69 -4.33 -6.44
N ILE A 177 -20.83 -4.95 -5.63
CA ILE A 177 -21.20 -5.44 -4.29
C ILE A 177 -21.64 -4.29 -3.39
N ASN A 178 -20.92 -3.16 -3.41
CA ASN A 178 -21.26 -1.99 -2.61
C ASN A 178 -22.62 -1.39 -3.01
N GLU A 179 -22.91 -1.28 -4.31
CA GLU A 179 -24.24 -0.82 -4.76
C GLU A 179 -25.34 -1.81 -4.38
N GLN A 180 -25.11 -3.12 -4.50
CA GLN A 180 -26.07 -4.13 -4.04
C GLN A 180 -26.33 -4.03 -2.53
N ASN A 181 -25.28 -3.88 -1.73
CA ASN A 181 -25.39 -3.69 -0.28
C ASN A 181 -26.16 -2.40 0.06
N ARG A 182 -25.87 -1.30 -0.65
CA ARG A 182 -26.57 -0.02 -0.48
C ARG A 182 -28.06 -0.15 -0.75
N LEU A 183 -28.44 -0.80 -1.85
CA LEU A 183 -29.84 -1.06 -2.20
C LEU A 183 -30.52 -1.97 -1.16
N SER A 184 -29.82 -2.99 -0.65
CA SER A 184 -30.32 -3.87 0.40
C SER A 184 -30.57 -3.12 1.72
N CYS A 185 -29.65 -2.25 2.14
CA CYS A 185 -29.82 -1.40 3.32
C CYS A 185 -31.03 -0.47 3.18
N LEU A 186 -31.18 0.22 2.04
CA LEU A 186 -32.32 1.09 1.77
C LEU A 186 -33.65 0.32 1.80
N ALA A 187 -33.68 -0.90 1.26
CA ALA A 187 -34.87 -1.74 1.33
C ALA A 187 -35.23 -2.13 2.77
N LYS A 188 -34.25 -2.48 3.60
CA LYS A 188 -34.45 -2.79 5.03
C LYS A 188 -34.91 -1.57 5.82
N GLU A 189 -34.30 -0.40 5.61
CA GLU A 189 -34.70 0.86 6.22
C GLU A 189 -36.15 1.21 5.89
N LYS A 190 -36.56 1.05 4.62
CA LYS A 190 -37.94 1.26 4.20
C LYS A 190 -38.91 0.35 4.95
N ILE A 191 -38.60 -0.94 5.08
CA ILE A 191 -39.42 -1.91 5.84
C ILE A 191 -39.50 -1.51 7.32
N LEU A 192 -38.38 -1.12 7.94
CA LEU A 192 -38.37 -0.67 9.33
C LEU A 192 -39.23 0.59 9.49
N GLN A 193 -39.07 1.57 8.61
CA GLN A 193 -39.83 2.81 8.64
C GLN A 193 -41.34 2.55 8.48
N GLU A 194 -41.73 1.69 7.55
CA GLU A 194 -43.13 1.26 7.38
C GLU A 194 -43.67 0.59 8.66
N ASN A 195 -42.92 -0.31 9.28
CA ASN A 195 -43.35 -1.00 10.51
C ASN A 195 -43.50 -0.05 11.71
N PHE A 196 -42.52 0.83 11.96
CA PHE A 196 -42.60 1.79 13.06
C PHE A 196 -43.68 2.85 12.84
N SER A 197 -43.94 3.24 11.59
CA SER A 197 -44.99 4.22 11.26
C SER A 197 -46.41 3.76 11.63
N ARG A 198 -46.67 2.44 11.63
CA ARG A 198 -47.95 1.85 12.08
C ARG A 198 -48.25 2.13 13.55
N TYR A 199 -47.20 2.31 14.35
CA TYR A 199 -47.27 2.63 15.77
C TYR A 199 -47.00 4.13 16.03
N HIS A 200 -47.07 4.96 14.98
CA HIS A 200 -46.84 6.41 15.04
C HIS A 200 -45.43 6.86 15.45
N TYR A 201 -44.46 5.95 15.42
CA TYR A 201 -43.05 6.26 15.67
C TYR A 201 -42.37 6.80 14.41
N LYS A 202 -41.65 7.92 14.53
CA LYS A 202 -40.89 8.56 13.44
C LYS A 202 -39.46 8.83 13.88
N GLY A 203 -38.50 8.50 13.03
CA GLY A 203 -37.08 8.73 13.29
C GLY A 203 -36.21 7.69 12.59
N ASN A 204 -34.91 7.92 12.62
CA ASN A 204 -33.91 7.06 11.97
C ASN A 204 -33.12 6.22 13.00
N ASP A 205 -33.34 6.46 14.29
CA ASP A 205 -32.72 5.71 15.38
C ASP A 205 -33.61 4.53 15.79
N TYR A 206 -33.54 3.46 15.00
CA TYR A 206 -34.41 2.30 15.18
C TYR A 206 -34.19 1.57 16.52
N ALA A 207 -33.01 1.70 17.15
CA ALA A 207 -32.74 1.10 18.45
C ALA A 207 -33.55 1.79 19.56
N ASN A 208 -33.51 3.13 19.59
CA ASN A 208 -34.32 3.90 20.53
C ASN A 208 -35.83 3.75 20.25
N LEU A 209 -36.24 3.71 18.97
CA LEU A 209 -37.64 3.45 18.61
C LEU A 209 -38.12 2.07 19.11
N LEU A 210 -37.28 1.03 18.99
CA LEU A 210 -37.60 -0.31 19.50
C LEU A 210 -37.70 -0.33 21.03
N MET A 211 -36.79 0.36 21.72
CA MET A 211 -36.81 0.46 23.18
C MET A 211 -38.11 1.12 23.66
N ASN A 212 -38.50 2.24 23.04
CA ASN A 212 -39.75 2.94 23.37
C ASN A 212 -40.97 2.05 23.11
N LEU A 213 -41.04 1.42 21.94
CA LEU A 213 -42.13 0.49 21.59
C LEU A 213 -42.23 -0.68 22.60
N SER A 214 -41.08 -1.22 23.05
CA SER A 214 -41.05 -2.29 24.04
C SER A 214 -41.56 -1.85 25.42
N SER A 215 -41.21 -0.62 25.84
CA SER A 215 -41.70 -0.01 27.07
C SER A 215 -43.23 0.17 27.01
N ASP A 216 -43.73 0.68 25.89
CA ASP A 216 -45.17 0.88 25.72
C ASP A 216 -45.95 -0.44 25.66
N ALA A 217 -45.39 -1.47 25.03
CA ALA A 217 -45.96 -2.82 25.05
C ALA A 217 -46.03 -3.40 26.47
N LYS A 218 -44.98 -3.19 27.28
CA LYS A 218 -44.98 -3.59 28.71
C LYS A 218 -46.06 -2.84 29.49
N LYS A 219 -46.18 -1.52 29.31
CA LYS A 219 -47.26 -0.73 29.95
C LYS A 219 -48.65 -1.23 29.54
N TYR A 220 -48.85 -1.51 28.26
CA TYR A 220 -50.13 -2.04 27.75
C TYR A 220 -50.47 -3.38 28.41
N SER A 221 -49.53 -4.33 28.45
CA SER A 221 -49.76 -5.64 29.10
C SER A 221 -50.01 -5.52 30.61
N PHE A 222 -49.36 -4.57 31.29
CA PHE A 222 -49.65 -4.26 32.69
C PHE A 222 -51.08 -3.75 32.89
N TYR A 223 -51.55 -2.82 32.05
CA TYR A 223 -52.91 -2.30 32.13
C TYR A 223 -53.96 -3.37 31.81
N LEU A 224 -53.69 -4.25 30.85
CA LEU A 224 -54.58 -5.37 30.51
C LEU A 224 -54.77 -6.32 31.72
N ARG A 225 -53.68 -6.69 32.41
CA ARG A 225 -53.76 -7.50 33.63
C ARG A 225 -54.51 -6.79 34.75
N LYS A 226 -54.33 -5.47 34.88
CA LYS A 226 -55.04 -4.66 35.88
C LYS A 226 -56.55 -4.62 35.59
N GLU A 227 -56.94 -4.55 34.33
CA GLU A 227 -58.34 -4.61 33.90
C GLU A 227 -58.96 -5.97 34.25
N GLU A 228 -58.29 -7.08 33.94
CA GLU A 228 -58.73 -8.43 34.32
C GLU A 228 -58.93 -8.57 35.84
N GLN A 229 -57.96 -8.09 36.64
CA GLN A 229 -58.05 -8.12 38.11
C GLN A 229 -59.23 -7.29 38.64
N LEU A 230 -59.49 -6.12 38.07
CA LEU A 230 -60.63 -5.29 38.47
C LEU A 230 -61.97 -5.97 38.10
N GLU A 231 -62.03 -6.68 36.98
CA GLU A 231 -63.22 -7.41 36.56
C GLU A 231 -63.52 -8.61 37.48
N GLU A 232 -62.49 -9.35 37.91
CA GLU A 232 -62.63 -10.42 38.92
C GLU A 232 -63.14 -9.88 40.25
N GLN A 233 -62.55 -8.78 40.74
CA GLN A 233 -62.98 -8.14 41.99
C GLN A 233 -64.42 -7.64 41.93
N ARG A 234 -64.86 -7.15 40.77
CA ARG A 234 -66.25 -6.74 40.57
C ARG A 234 -67.21 -7.93 40.63
N LYS A 235 -66.88 -9.05 39.99
CA LYS A 235 -67.69 -10.28 40.03
C LYS A 235 -67.83 -10.82 41.45
N GLU A 236 -66.78 -10.74 42.26
CA GLU A 236 -66.82 -11.17 43.65
C GLU A 236 -67.74 -10.28 44.51
N LEU A 237 -67.65 -8.95 44.36
CA LEU A 237 -68.53 -7.99 45.03
C LEU A 237 -70.01 -8.22 44.68
N ASP A 238 -70.33 -8.45 43.41
CA ASP A 238 -71.70 -8.73 42.96
C ASP A 238 -72.27 -10.00 43.62
N ARG A 239 -71.42 -11.02 43.87
CA ARG A 239 -71.82 -12.25 44.58
C ARG A 239 -72.18 -11.96 46.04
N LYS A 240 -71.39 -11.12 46.73
CA LYS A 240 -71.63 -10.73 48.14
C LYS A 240 -72.92 -9.94 48.31
N ILE A 241 -73.22 -9.01 47.39
CA ILE A 241 -74.50 -8.28 47.31
C ILE A 241 -75.70 -9.21 47.28
N GLN A 242 -75.61 -10.28 46.49
CA GLN A 242 -76.71 -11.25 46.39
C GLN A 242 -76.90 -12.07 47.68
N GLU A 243 -75.80 -12.48 48.32
CA GLU A 243 -75.83 -13.25 49.57
C GLU A 243 -76.41 -12.45 50.75
N GLU A 244 -76.02 -11.18 50.93
CA GLU A 244 -76.53 -10.31 52.00
C GLU A 244 -78.00 -9.91 51.75
N GLY A 245 -78.38 -9.62 50.50
CA GLY A 245 -79.76 -9.35 50.13
C GLY A 245 -80.72 -10.52 50.43
N GLN A 246 -80.22 -11.75 50.36
CA GLN A 246 -80.99 -12.95 50.68
C GLN A 246 -81.20 -13.10 52.20
N LYS A 247 -80.20 -12.79 53.02
CA LYS A 247 -80.29 -12.77 54.50
C LYS A 247 -81.28 -11.72 55.02
N ILE A 248 -81.32 -10.54 54.41
CA ILE A 248 -82.29 -9.48 54.76
C ILE A 248 -83.73 -9.94 54.47
N LYS A 249 -83.96 -10.64 53.35
CA LYS A 249 -85.27 -11.23 53.01
C LYS A 249 -85.72 -12.27 54.03
N GLU A 250 -84.81 -13.12 54.50
CA GLU A 250 -85.08 -14.14 55.52
C GLU A 250 -85.40 -13.51 56.89
N LEU A 251 -84.72 -12.41 57.26
CA LEU A 251 -84.97 -11.65 58.49
C LEU A 251 -86.35 -10.97 58.49
N VAL A 252 -86.77 -10.41 57.35
CA VAL A 252 -88.08 -9.76 57.19
C VAL A 252 -89.22 -10.80 57.25
N GLN A 253 -89.02 -11.99 56.69
CA GLN A 253 -90.01 -13.08 56.79
C GLN A 253 -90.11 -13.68 58.20
N LYS A 254 -89.01 -13.67 58.97
CA LYS A 254 -88.95 -14.28 60.30
C LYS A 254 -89.71 -13.51 61.40
N TYR A 255 -89.86 -12.19 61.27
CA TYR A 255 -90.38 -11.35 62.37
C TYR A 255 -91.68 -10.58 62.10
N ASN A 256 -92.30 -10.71 60.91
CA ASN A 256 -93.69 -10.29 60.63
C ASN A 256 -94.09 -8.88 61.15
N MET A 257 -93.18 -7.90 61.06
CA MET A 257 -93.44 -6.55 61.57
C MET A 257 -94.17 -5.68 60.54
N GLY A 258 -95.36 -5.20 60.91
CA GLY A 258 -95.96 -3.97 60.38
C GLY A 258 -95.70 -2.78 61.33
N GLU A 259 -95.69 -1.56 60.80
CA GLU A 259 -95.23 -0.30 61.44
C GLU A 259 -96.15 0.23 62.56
N PRO A 260 -95.60 0.58 63.75
CA PRO A 260 -96.05 1.82 64.40
C PRO A 260 -95.01 2.55 65.28
N ASN A 261 -94.70 3.79 64.88
CA ASN A 261 -94.97 5.04 65.62
C ASN A 261 -94.90 5.03 67.17
N ALA A 262 -93.73 5.42 67.69
CA ALA A 262 -93.61 6.20 68.93
C ALA A 262 -92.50 7.29 68.87
N TYR A 263 -91.74 7.39 67.78
CA TYR A 263 -90.69 8.41 67.57
C TYR A 263 -91.21 9.74 66.96
N LEU A 264 -92.53 9.99 67.02
CA LEU A 264 -93.17 11.10 66.29
C LEU A 264 -93.01 12.49 66.93
N SER A 265 -92.42 12.62 68.12
CA SER A 265 -92.28 13.91 68.82
C SER A 265 -90.87 14.53 68.76
N GLN A 266 -89.84 13.81 68.29
CA GLN A 266 -88.49 14.35 68.04
C GLN A 266 -88.17 14.58 66.54
N LEU A 267 -89.08 14.15 65.64
CA LEU A 267 -88.88 14.14 64.20
C LEU A 267 -88.59 15.50 63.52
N PRO A 268 -89.06 16.68 63.93
CA PRO A 268 -88.77 17.90 63.16
C PRO A 268 -87.31 18.37 63.30
N ILE A 269 -86.72 18.18 64.48
CA ILE A 269 -85.35 18.60 64.80
C ILE A 269 -84.37 17.54 64.29
N ASP A 270 -84.70 16.27 64.48
CA ASP A 270 -83.91 15.18 63.93
C ASP A 270 -84.04 15.13 62.41
N ARG A 271 -85.17 15.41 61.77
CA ARG A 271 -85.30 15.35 60.29
C ARG A 271 -84.40 16.33 59.56
N ASN A 272 -84.14 17.51 60.09
CA ASN A 272 -83.20 18.45 59.46
C ASN A 272 -81.74 18.02 59.68
N THR A 273 -81.42 17.52 60.87
CA THR A 273 -80.08 17.02 61.21
C THR A 273 -79.79 15.71 60.48
N LEU A 274 -80.81 14.86 60.34
CA LEU A 274 -80.85 13.60 59.61
C LEU A 274 -80.83 13.84 58.11
N GLN A 275 -81.48 14.86 57.53
CA GLN A 275 -81.41 15.07 56.08
C GLN A 275 -80.03 15.53 55.60
N ASN A 276 -79.32 16.31 56.43
CA ASN A 276 -77.93 16.70 56.17
C ASN A 276 -76.98 15.53 56.44
N LYS A 277 -77.16 14.82 57.55
CA LYS A 277 -76.40 13.60 57.81
C LYS A 277 -76.76 12.45 56.88
N GLU A 278 -77.94 12.39 56.26
CA GLU A 278 -78.37 11.36 55.30
C GLU A 278 -77.73 11.58 53.95
N LYS A 279 -77.48 12.82 53.55
CA LYS A 279 -76.68 13.09 52.34
C LYS A 279 -75.22 12.70 52.54
N GLU A 280 -74.64 12.94 53.72
CA GLU A 280 -73.26 12.50 54.03
C GLU A 280 -73.17 10.99 54.31
N LEU A 281 -74.15 10.42 55.02
CA LEU A 281 -74.25 9.00 55.36
C LEU A 281 -74.65 8.16 54.14
N ALA A 282 -75.40 8.68 53.15
CA ALA A 282 -75.66 7.96 51.90
C ALA A 282 -74.37 7.84 51.07
N LYS A 283 -73.55 8.90 51.05
CA LYS A 283 -72.25 8.89 50.39
C LYS A 283 -71.26 7.95 51.10
N GLN A 284 -71.19 8.01 52.43
CA GLN A 284 -70.33 7.13 53.23
C GLN A 284 -70.86 5.70 53.37
N LYS A 285 -72.17 5.44 53.27
CA LYS A 285 -72.74 4.08 53.26
C LYS A 285 -72.53 3.39 51.92
N ASP A 286 -72.54 4.12 50.81
CA ASP A 286 -72.14 3.55 49.51
C ASP A 286 -70.67 3.11 49.54
N ASP A 287 -69.80 3.95 50.10
CA ASP A 287 -68.36 3.68 50.28
C ASP A 287 -68.07 2.57 51.33
N LEU A 288 -68.88 2.46 52.40
CA LEU A 288 -68.70 1.48 53.48
C LEU A 288 -69.39 0.13 53.18
N ALA A 289 -70.48 0.11 52.42
CA ALA A 289 -71.19 -1.11 52.01
C ALA A 289 -70.38 -1.87 50.95
N SER A 290 -69.82 -1.15 49.96
CA SER A 290 -68.92 -1.74 48.97
C SER A 290 -67.61 -2.27 49.58
N PHE A 291 -67.19 -1.75 50.75
CA PHE A 291 -66.02 -2.24 51.51
C PHE A 291 -66.33 -3.42 52.46
N LYS A 292 -67.49 -3.46 53.13
CA LYS A 292 -67.87 -4.53 54.09
C LYS A 292 -68.25 -5.85 53.42
N GLU A 293 -68.79 -5.78 52.21
CA GLU A 293 -69.13 -7.00 51.47
C GLU A 293 -67.90 -7.74 50.98
N LYS A 294 -66.86 -7.03 50.49
CA LYS A 294 -65.64 -7.66 49.93
C LYS A 294 -64.86 -8.55 50.90
N GLU A 295 -65.00 -8.43 52.21
CA GLU A 295 -64.17 -9.18 53.17
C GLU A 295 -64.94 -10.08 54.18
N HIS A 296 -66.27 -10.17 54.13
CA HIS A 296 -67.09 -10.99 55.06
C HIS A 296 -66.70 -10.88 56.56
N LEU A 297 -66.32 -9.69 57.04
CA LEU A 297 -66.10 -9.44 58.47
C LEU A 297 -67.41 -8.99 59.10
N ALA A 298 -68.23 -9.95 59.55
CA ALA A 298 -69.60 -9.72 59.98
C ALA A 298 -69.75 -9.18 61.41
N GLU A 299 -68.77 -9.29 62.32
CA GLU A 299 -68.86 -8.72 63.67
C GLU A 299 -67.46 -8.43 64.28
N ARG A 300 -67.35 -7.33 65.04
CA ARG A 300 -66.14 -6.95 65.79
C ARG A 300 -66.05 -7.79 67.08
N PRO A 301 -64.94 -8.51 67.34
CA PRO A 301 -64.76 -9.26 68.59
C PRO A 301 -64.73 -8.36 69.82
N SER A 302 -65.35 -8.82 70.90
CA SER A 302 -65.67 -8.10 72.13
C SER A 302 -64.64 -8.23 73.26
N THR A 303 -63.36 -8.50 72.97
CA THR A 303 -62.32 -8.65 74.00
C THR A 303 -60.99 -8.01 73.57
N LEU A 304 -60.73 -6.78 74.01
CA LEU A 304 -59.44 -6.09 73.81
C LEU A 304 -59.13 -5.14 74.97
N GLU A 305 -59.42 -5.55 76.21
CA GLU A 305 -59.03 -4.78 77.39
C GLU A 305 -57.66 -5.18 77.95
N GLU A 306 -56.94 -6.12 77.34
CA GLU A 306 -55.58 -6.51 77.77
C GLU A 306 -54.62 -6.78 76.61
N ILE A 307 -54.48 -5.84 75.65
CA ILE A 307 -53.30 -5.80 74.77
C ILE A 307 -52.95 -4.33 74.53
N ASP A 308 -51.73 -3.94 74.89
CA ASP A 308 -51.20 -2.61 74.60
C ASP A 308 -50.98 -2.46 73.08
N LEU A 309 -52.01 -1.98 72.40
CA LEU A 309 -52.04 -1.76 70.96
C LEU A 309 -50.92 -0.82 70.47
N ASN A 310 -50.36 0.02 71.35
CA ASN A 310 -49.23 0.88 71.01
C ASN A 310 -47.90 0.10 71.02
N ALA A 311 -47.70 -0.83 71.95
CA ALA A 311 -46.51 -1.69 71.97
C ALA A 311 -46.51 -2.65 70.76
N LEU A 312 -47.67 -3.22 70.44
CA LEU A 312 -47.80 -4.12 69.28
C LEU A 312 -47.71 -3.37 67.94
N SER A 313 -48.19 -2.13 67.86
CA SER A 313 -48.02 -1.29 66.65
C SER A 313 -46.58 -0.85 66.46
N GLN A 314 -45.85 -0.53 67.53
CA GLN A 314 -44.41 -0.24 67.47
C GLN A 314 -43.59 -1.45 67.03
N GLU A 315 -43.92 -2.64 67.53
CA GLU A 315 -43.24 -3.88 67.12
C GLU A 315 -43.57 -4.25 65.67
N LEU A 316 -44.83 -4.06 65.25
CA LEU A 316 -45.23 -4.23 63.85
C LEU A 316 -44.55 -3.21 62.92
N GLU A 317 -44.43 -1.95 63.32
CA GLU A 317 -43.77 -0.90 62.54
C GLU A 317 -42.25 -1.17 62.43
N LYS A 318 -41.65 -1.68 63.50
CA LYS A 318 -40.25 -2.16 63.50
C LYS A 318 -40.06 -3.33 62.54
N GLU A 319 -40.90 -4.36 62.61
CA GLU A 319 -40.85 -5.51 61.70
C GLU A 319 -41.12 -5.12 60.23
N ILE A 320 -42.00 -4.15 59.98
CA ILE A 320 -42.24 -3.58 58.65
C ILE A 320 -40.98 -2.87 58.13
N ASN A 321 -40.33 -2.05 58.96
CA ASN A 321 -39.10 -1.34 58.59
C ASN A 321 -37.94 -2.32 58.36
N GLU A 322 -37.80 -3.35 59.20
CA GLU A 322 -36.80 -4.41 59.01
C GLU A 322 -37.06 -5.18 57.71
N ARG A 323 -38.32 -5.56 57.43
CA ARG A 323 -38.69 -6.18 56.16
C ARG A 323 -38.44 -5.29 54.95
N GLN A 324 -38.68 -3.99 55.04
CA GLN A 324 -38.38 -3.04 53.95
C GLN A 324 -36.86 -2.90 53.74
N THR A 325 -36.09 -2.90 54.81
CA THR A 325 -34.62 -2.86 54.76
C THR A 325 -34.08 -4.14 54.11
N LEU A 326 -34.55 -5.30 54.56
CA LEU A 326 -34.22 -6.61 53.97
C LEU A 326 -34.63 -6.69 52.50
N SER A 327 -35.82 -6.21 52.14
CA SER A 327 -36.28 -6.17 50.75
C SER A 327 -35.37 -5.30 49.88
N SER A 328 -34.93 -4.15 50.40
CA SER A 328 -34.02 -3.25 49.67
C SER A 328 -32.64 -3.88 49.49
N GLN A 329 -32.15 -4.61 50.50
CA GLN A 329 -30.89 -5.36 50.41
C GLN A 329 -30.99 -6.51 49.40
N ILE A 330 -32.10 -7.24 49.38
CA ILE A 330 -32.35 -8.28 48.38
C ILE A 330 -32.38 -7.68 46.97
N ASP A 331 -33.07 -6.57 46.76
CA ASP A 331 -33.12 -5.88 45.46
C ASP A 331 -31.72 -5.40 45.02
N GLU A 332 -30.86 -4.99 45.95
CA GLU A 332 -29.48 -4.58 45.68
C GLU A 332 -28.59 -5.79 45.35
N ASP A 333 -28.70 -6.87 46.12
CA ASP A 333 -27.99 -8.12 45.88
C ASP A 333 -28.39 -8.74 44.55
N GLU A 334 -29.68 -8.72 44.17
CA GLU A 334 -30.15 -9.20 42.87
C GLU A 334 -29.58 -8.38 41.71
N ARG A 335 -29.48 -7.05 41.86
CA ARG A 335 -28.81 -6.19 40.86
C ARG A 335 -27.33 -6.51 40.75
N ASN A 336 -26.65 -6.71 41.87
CA ASN A 336 -25.23 -7.06 41.91
C ASN A 336 -24.97 -8.43 41.30
N ILE A 337 -25.85 -9.42 41.55
CA ILE A 337 -25.79 -10.75 40.92
C ILE A 337 -25.96 -10.61 39.40
N SER A 338 -26.96 -9.85 38.95
CA SER A 338 -27.17 -9.61 37.52
C SER A 338 -25.96 -8.97 36.85
N SER A 339 -25.30 -7.98 37.49
CA SER A 339 -24.08 -7.39 36.91
C SER A 339 -22.90 -8.36 36.92
N LEU A 340 -22.77 -9.17 37.97
CA LEU A 340 -21.75 -10.22 38.05
C LEU A 340 -21.93 -11.28 36.97
N GLU A 341 -23.16 -11.64 36.63
CA GLU A 341 -23.45 -12.57 35.53
C GLU A 341 -23.03 -11.99 34.17
N ASP A 342 -23.28 -10.70 33.93
CA ASP A 342 -22.82 -10.00 32.73
C ASP A 342 -21.28 -9.93 32.66
N ASP A 343 -20.62 -9.64 33.79
CA ASP A 343 -19.15 -9.62 33.90
C ASP A 343 -18.55 -11.02 33.67
N VAL A 344 -19.15 -12.07 34.23
CA VAL A 344 -18.71 -13.46 34.04
C VAL A 344 -18.94 -13.91 32.59
N SER A 345 -20.03 -13.47 31.97
CA SER A 345 -20.36 -13.76 30.56
C SER A 345 -19.37 -13.10 29.60
N SER A 346 -18.91 -11.88 29.90
CA SER A 346 -17.94 -11.13 29.07
C SER A 346 -16.48 -11.51 29.34
N LEU A 347 -16.16 -12.07 30.50
CA LEU A 347 -14.80 -12.46 30.89
C LEU A 347 -14.04 -13.33 29.86
N PRO A 348 -14.64 -14.32 29.18
CA PRO A 348 -13.95 -15.12 28.16
C PRO A 348 -13.51 -14.28 26.95
N GLU A 349 -14.38 -13.38 26.49
CA GLU A 349 -14.08 -12.49 25.37
C GLU A 349 -12.97 -11.52 25.73
N GLU A 350 -13.03 -10.92 26.92
CA GLU A 350 -11.97 -10.03 27.43
C GLU A 350 -10.63 -10.75 27.60
N LYS A 351 -10.64 -12.02 28.05
CA LYS A 351 -9.42 -12.84 28.10
C LYS A 351 -8.84 -13.13 26.72
N GLU A 352 -9.69 -13.39 25.73
CA GLU A 352 -9.26 -13.60 24.35
C GLU A 352 -8.69 -12.32 23.75
N ASN A 353 -9.36 -11.18 23.98
CA ASN A 353 -8.89 -9.85 23.56
C ASN A 353 -7.54 -9.50 24.20
N LEU A 354 -7.38 -9.73 25.50
CA LEU A 354 -6.12 -9.54 26.19
C LEU A 354 -5.01 -10.44 25.64
N ALA A 355 -5.31 -11.70 25.31
CA ALA A 355 -4.34 -12.61 24.71
C ALA A 355 -3.91 -12.14 23.31
N LYS A 356 -4.85 -11.65 22.48
CA LYS A 356 -4.56 -11.04 21.18
C LYS A 356 -3.68 -9.81 21.33
N LEU A 357 -4.06 -8.87 22.20
CA LEU A 357 -3.31 -7.65 22.48
C LEU A 357 -1.88 -7.94 22.96
N LYS A 358 -1.69 -8.93 23.84
CA LYS A 358 -0.36 -9.35 24.29
C LYS A 358 0.49 -9.90 23.14
N LYS A 359 -0.10 -10.70 22.26
CA LYS A 359 0.58 -11.25 21.09
C LYS A 359 0.97 -10.13 20.12
N ASP A 360 0.06 -9.19 19.86
CA ASP A 360 0.32 -8.04 18.99
C ASP A 360 1.42 -7.15 19.56
N TYR A 361 1.37 -6.88 20.88
CA TYR A 361 2.43 -6.16 21.58
C TYR A 361 3.79 -6.84 21.45
N GLU A 362 3.83 -8.17 21.60
CA GLU A 362 5.07 -8.95 21.45
C GLU A 362 5.63 -8.86 20.02
N ILE A 363 4.76 -8.99 19.01
CA ILE A 363 5.14 -8.87 17.60
C ILE A 363 5.70 -7.48 17.32
N VAL A 364 5.00 -6.42 17.75
CA VAL A 364 5.45 -5.03 17.56
C VAL A 364 6.77 -4.79 18.27
N SER A 365 6.94 -5.26 19.50
CA SER A 365 8.17 -5.08 20.28
C SER A 365 9.36 -5.79 19.63
N LYS A 366 9.16 -7.04 19.16
CA LYS A 366 10.21 -7.79 18.44
C LYS A 366 10.55 -7.15 17.10
N THR A 367 9.54 -6.65 16.39
CA THR A 367 9.74 -5.94 15.12
C THR A 367 10.53 -4.66 15.33
N LEU A 368 10.20 -3.88 16.35
CA LEU A 368 10.94 -2.68 16.71
C LEU A 368 12.40 -3.00 17.03
N ALA A 369 12.65 -4.00 17.88
CA ALA A 369 14.01 -4.44 18.18
C ALA A 369 14.80 -4.85 16.93
N ALA A 370 14.19 -5.65 16.05
CA ALA A 370 14.83 -6.08 14.80
C ALA A 370 15.13 -4.90 13.85
N LEU A 371 14.24 -3.91 13.78
CA LEU A 371 14.45 -2.70 12.97
C LEU A 371 15.56 -1.83 13.56
N THR A 372 15.61 -1.65 14.88
CA THR A 372 16.68 -0.92 15.56
C THR A 372 18.03 -1.62 15.36
N ASP A 373 18.09 -2.94 15.53
CA ASP A 373 19.31 -3.71 15.29
C ASP A 373 19.78 -3.62 13.83
N ALA A 374 18.83 -3.67 12.88
CA ALA A 374 19.12 -3.50 11.46
C ALA A 374 19.64 -2.08 11.16
N GLU A 375 19.02 -1.04 11.72
CA GLU A 375 19.47 0.35 11.59
C GLU A 375 20.90 0.50 12.13
N GLU A 376 21.19 0.04 13.34
CA GLU A 376 22.53 0.09 13.91
C GLU A 376 23.55 -0.69 13.07
N SER A 377 23.16 -1.86 12.55
CA SER A 377 24.00 -2.66 11.67
C SER A 377 24.33 -1.92 10.37
N LEU A 378 23.35 -1.24 9.77
CA LEU A 378 23.55 -0.40 8.59
C LEU A 378 24.46 0.79 8.91
N LYS A 379 24.25 1.48 10.03
CA LYS A 379 25.13 2.58 10.47
C LYS A 379 26.57 2.10 10.65
N ARG A 380 26.78 0.98 11.36
CA ARG A 380 28.12 0.39 11.55
C ARG A 380 28.76 -0.03 10.23
N ARG A 381 27.98 -0.55 9.27
CA ARG A 381 28.50 -1.06 7.99
C ARG A 381 28.81 0.05 6.97
N TYR A 382 28.03 1.13 6.94
CA TYR A 382 28.12 2.13 5.88
C TYR A 382 28.54 3.52 6.37
N ILE A 383 28.19 3.90 7.59
CA ILE A 383 28.50 5.24 8.13
C ILE A 383 29.87 5.25 8.79
N SER A 384 30.15 4.30 9.69
CA SER A 384 31.43 4.25 10.42
C SER A 384 32.67 4.18 9.50
N PRO A 385 32.66 3.44 8.38
CA PRO A 385 33.78 3.49 7.44
C PRO A 385 33.95 4.87 6.79
N VAL A 386 32.85 5.55 6.46
CA VAL A 386 32.89 6.91 5.88
C VAL A 386 33.40 7.91 6.91
N GLU A 387 32.97 7.84 8.17
CA GLU A 387 33.49 8.67 9.27
C GLU A 387 35.02 8.49 9.44
N ASN A 388 35.49 7.24 9.40
CA ASN A 388 36.92 6.94 9.51
C ASN A 388 37.73 7.49 8.33
N GLN A 389 37.22 7.36 7.09
CA GLN A 389 37.90 7.94 5.92
C GLN A 389 37.81 9.46 5.88
N PHE A 390 36.68 10.03 6.32
CA PHE A 390 36.53 11.47 6.46
C PHE A 390 37.58 12.02 7.42
N LYS A 391 37.78 11.38 8.59
CA LYS A 391 38.84 11.76 9.53
C LYS A 391 40.23 11.75 8.89
N LYS A 392 40.51 10.78 8.01
CA LYS A 392 41.79 10.71 7.28
C LYS A 392 41.98 11.89 6.32
N TYR A 393 40.94 12.28 5.60
CA TYR A 393 41.00 13.44 4.69
C TYR A 393 40.98 14.77 5.46
N SER A 394 40.19 14.87 6.53
CA SER A 394 40.08 16.06 7.36
C SER A 394 41.36 16.33 8.15
N GLN A 395 42.11 15.32 8.59
CA GLN A 395 43.43 15.51 9.24
C GLN A 395 44.38 16.41 8.46
N ASN A 396 44.36 16.33 7.12
CA ASN A 396 45.15 17.22 6.28
C ASN A 396 44.67 18.67 6.37
N LEU A 397 43.37 18.88 6.54
CA LEU A 397 42.77 20.19 6.77
C LEU A 397 43.03 20.67 8.20
N GLU A 398 42.89 19.81 9.21
CA GLU A 398 43.16 20.10 10.63
C GLU A 398 44.60 20.61 10.83
N ASN A 399 45.57 20.00 10.15
CA ASN A 399 46.97 20.42 10.21
C ASN A 399 47.21 21.84 9.67
N VAL A 400 46.32 22.34 8.80
CA VAL A 400 46.43 23.67 8.20
C VAL A 400 45.51 24.69 8.89
N LEU A 401 44.36 24.25 9.40
CA LEU A 401 43.38 25.07 10.11
C LEU A 401 43.69 25.22 11.61
N GLY A 402 44.41 24.27 12.21
CA GLY A 402 44.71 24.25 13.64
C GLY A 402 43.51 23.86 14.52
N GLU A 403 42.45 23.30 13.91
CA GLU A 403 41.20 22.91 14.57
C GLU A 403 40.88 21.45 14.26
N GLU A 404 40.39 20.70 15.24
CA GLU A 404 39.95 19.32 15.05
C GLU A 404 38.56 19.32 14.38
N ILE A 405 38.40 18.53 13.33
CA ILE A 405 37.17 18.44 12.54
C ILE A 405 36.54 17.06 12.79
N GLU A 406 35.30 17.06 13.23
CA GLU A 406 34.53 15.85 13.50
C GLU A 406 33.29 15.76 12.63
N MET A 407 32.88 14.53 12.33
CA MET A 407 31.62 14.20 11.69
C MET A 407 30.81 13.28 12.61
N ASP A 408 29.52 13.57 12.77
CA ASP A 408 28.60 12.69 13.49
C ASP A 408 27.96 11.62 12.57
N PRO A 409 27.28 10.60 13.12
CA PRO A 409 26.62 9.56 12.31
C PRO A 409 25.46 10.05 11.43
N ASN A 410 25.03 11.30 11.60
CA ASN A 410 24.04 11.96 10.74
C ASN A 410 24.71 12.84 9.68
N PHE A 411 26.03 12.74 9.53
CA PHE A 411 26.85 13.50 8.60
C PHE A 411 26.94 15.01 8.89
N ASN A 412 26.67 15.41 10.13
CA ASN A 412 26.89 16.80 10.54
C ASN A 412 28.38 17.00 10.84
N VAL A 413 28.98 18.00 10.19
CA VAL A 413 30.36 18.42 10.43
C VAL A 413 30.37 19.44 11.56
N SER A 414 31.29 19.25 12.50
CA SER A 414 31.55 20.17 13.60
C SER A 414 33.06 20.31 13.82
N PHE A 415 33.48 21.41 14.42
CA PHE A 415 34.89 21.65 14.71
C PHE A 415 35.09 22.04 16.17
N LEU A 416 36.28 21.74 16.68
CA LEU A 416 36.68 22.05 18.05
C LEU A 416 37.63 23.26 18.06
N ARG A 417 37.12 24.40 18.51
CA ARG A 417 37.91 25.63 18.72
C ARG A 417 37.92 25.96 20.21
N ASP A 418 39.10 26.04 20.83
CA ASP A 418 39.27 26.33 22.26
C ASP A 418 38.45 25.44 23.21
N GLY A 419 38.26 24.17 22.85
CA GLY A 419 37.46 23.21 23.63
C GLY A 419 35.94 23.39 23.51
N LYS A 420 35.46 24.25 22.61
CA LYS A 420 34.04 24.39 22.26
C LYS A 420 33.78 23.80 20.88
N ARG A 421 32.71 22.99 20.80
CA ARG A 421 32.21 22.45 19.54
C ARG A 421 31.33 23.49 18.86
N SER A 422 31.70 23.86 17.64
CA SER A 422 30.93 24.75 16.77
C SER A 422 30.45 24.00 15.53
N GLY A 423 29.27 24.36 15.03
CA GLY A 423 28.70 23.77 13.82
C GLY A 423 29.32 24.34 12.54
N ALA A 424 29.07 23.67 11.41
CA ALA A 424 29.59 24.05 10.09
C ALA A 424 29.23 25.48 9.66
N GLU A 425 28.18 26.09 10.22
CA GLU A 425 27.77 27.48 9.95
C GLU A 425 28.81 28.54 10.33
N TYR A 426 29.80 28.18 11.14
CA TYR A 426 30.91 29.06 11.52
C TYR A 426 32.16 28.88 10.65
N LEU A 427 32.11 28.00 9.64
CA LEU A 427 33.16 27.85 8.64
C LEU A 427 33.01 28.93 7.56
N SER A 428 34.15 29.42 7.06
CA SER A 428 34.19 30.19 5.82
C SER A 428 33.72 29.34 4.62
N SER A 429 33.33 29.99 3.53
CA SER A 429 32.94 29.28 2.29
C SER A 429 34.06 28.35 1.80
N GLY A 430 35.31 28.78 1.98
CA GLY A 430 36.50 28.03 1.63
C GLY A 430 36.71 26.76 2.44
N GLU A 431 36.66 26.88 3.77
CA GLU A 431 36.76 25.74 4.69
C GLU A 431 35.63 24.74 4.46
N MET A 432 34.40 25.24 4.28
CA MET A 432 33.24 24.41 3.99
C MET A 432 33.42 23.63 2.67
N THR A 433 34.01 24.26 1.66
CA THR A 433 34.32 23.62 0.37
C THR A 433 35.32 22.47 0.54
N LEU A 434 36.38 22.66 1.33
CA LEU A 434 37.38 21.63 1.60
C LEU A 434 36.83 20.47 2.45
N CYS A 435 36.00 20.78 3.45
CA CYS A 435 35.27 19.78 4.21
C CYS A 435 34.31 18.97 3.31
N ALA A 436 33.58 19.64 2.42
CA ALA A 436 32.68 18.98 1.46
C ALA A 436 33.43 18.08 0.46
N LEU A 437 34.62 18.50 0.00
CA LEU A 437 35.49 17.67 -0.83
C LEU A 437 35.96 16.44 -0.06
N SER A 438 36.48 16.61 1.15
CA SER A 438 36.94 15.52 2.02
C SER A 438 35.85 14.49 2.27
N TYR A 439 34.60 14.93 2.44
CA TYR A 439 33.45 14.05 2.57
C TYR A 439 33.14 13.25 1.31
N ARG A 440 33.16 13.89 0.13
CA ARG A 440 32.94 13.20 -1.15
C ARG A 440 34.02 12.13 -1.41
N LEU A 441 35.27 12.42 -1.05
CA LEU A 441 36.38 11.47 -1.14
C LEU A 441 36.18 10.30 -0.17
N ALA A 442 35.79 10.57 1.08
CA ALA A 442 35.48 9.52 2.05
C ALA A 442 34.36 8.57 1.59
N ILE A 443 33.31 9.12 0.97
CA ILE A 443 32.24 8.31 0.36
C ILE A 443 32.77 7.50 -0.82
N THR A 444 33.56 8.12 -1.70
CA THR A 444 34.14 7.47 -2.88
C THR A 444 34.99 6.27 -2.46
N ASP A 445 35.81 6.44 -1.44
CA ASP A 445 36.64 5.38 -0.88
C ASP A 445 35.83 4.19 -0.39
N ASN A 446 34.67 4.46 0.23
CA ASN A 446 33.79 3.41 0.71
C ASN A 446 33.05 2.69 -0.45
N ILE A 447 32.56 3.43 -1.45
CA ILE A 447 31.86 2.86 -2.61
C ILE A 447 32.78 1.96 -3.44
N PHE A 448 34.04 2.38 -3.59
CA PHE A 448 35.06 1.68 -4.38
C PHE A 448 35.99 0.81 -3.52
N GLU A 449 35.62 0.49 -2.28
CA GLU A 449 36.42 -0.38 -1.41
C GLU A 449 36.67 -1.74 -2.10
N GLY A 450 37.94 -2.13 -2.21
CA GLY A 450 38.37 -3.36 -2.89
C GLY A 450 38.26 -3.32 -4.42
N LYS A 451 38.05 -2.15 -5.03
CA LYS A 451 37.98 -1.94 -6.48
C LYS A 451 38.94 -0.83 -6.92
N GLU A 452 39.17 -0.74 -8.23
CA GLU A 452 39.87 0.41 -8.81
C GLU A 452 39.02 1.68 -8.62
N LYS A 453 39.63 2.74 -8.05
CA LYS A 453 38.98 4.03 -7.90
C LYS A 453 38.96 4.78 -9.24
N PRO A 454 37.87 5.49 -9.56
CA PRO A 454 37.84 6.36 -10.74
C PRO A 454 38.79 7.54 -10.57
N PHE A 455 39.22 8.14 -11.68
CA PHE A 455 39.93 9.42 -11.65
C PHE A 455 38.98 10.55 -11.22
N LEU A 456 39.53 11.58 -10.60
CA LEU A 456 38.80 12.75 -10.12
C LEU A 456 38.77 13.85 -11.18
N ILE A 457 37.62 14.50 -11.30
CA ILE A 457 37.48 15.75 -12.06
C ILE A 457 37.08 16.84 -11.08
N LEU A 458 37.89 17.89 -10.99
CA LEU A 458 37.70 19.03 -10.11
C LEU A 458 37.49 20.28 -10.99
N ASP A 459 36.26 20.79 -11.07
CA ASP A 459 35.90 21.93 -11.93
C ASP A 459 35.71 23.22 -11.10
N ASP A 460 36.72 24.09 -11.11
CA ASP A 460 36.82 25.38 -10.40
C ASP A 460 36.32 25.37 -8.95
N ILE A 461 36.52 24.26 -8.25
CA ILE A 461 35.99 24.04 -6.90
C ILE A 461 36.56 25.00 -5.86
N PHE A 462 37.65 25.69 -6.15
CA PHE A 462 38.38 26.58 -5.24
C PHE A 462 38.11 28.07 -5.50
N ALA A 463 37.06 28.39 -6.27
CA ALA A 463 36.71 29.77 -6.63
C ALA A 463 36.51 30.70 -5.42
N ASP A 464 36.04 30.14 -4.29
CA ASP A 464 35.71 30.88 -3.07
C ASP A 464 36.88 30.96 -2.06
N LEU A 465 38.06 30.41 -2.38
CA LEU A 465 39.24 30.46 -1.50
C LEU A 465 40.00 31.78 -1.66
N ASP A 466 40.43 32.35 -0.52
CA ASP A 466 41.43 33.42 -0.50
C ASP A 466 42.85 32.89 -0.72
N GLU A 467 43.83 33.77 -0.90
CA GLU A 467 45.23 33.38 -1.15
C GLU A 467 45.82 32.49 -0.03
N THR A 468 45.39 32.67 1.23
CA THR A 468 45.91 31.89 2.36
C THR A 468 45.36 30.46 2.34
N HIS A 469 44.09 30.30 2.00
CA HIS A 469 43.44 28.99 1.89
C HIS A 469 43.73 28.31 0.53
N MET A 470 44.17 29.05 -0.49
CA MET A 470 44.63 28.47 -1.75
C MET A 470 45.89 27.62 -1.58
N ASP A 471 46.83 28.04 -0.74
CA ASP A 471 48.02 27.23 -0.42
C ASP A 471 47.65 25.93 0.32
N MET A 472 46.59 25.98 1.14
CA MET A 472 46.02 24.80 1.80
C MET A 472 45.41 23.83 0.77
N ALA A 473 44.60 24.35 -0.15
CA ALA A 473 44.01 23.56 -1.23
C ALA A 473 45.08 22.94 -2.14
N ARG A 474 46.16 23.66 -2.46
CA ARG A 474 47.28 23.13 -3.24
C ARG A 474 47.91 21.92 -2.56
N LYS A 475 48.30 22.05 -1.29
CA LYS A 475 48.85 20.93 -0.50
C LYS A 475 47.88 19.76 -0.37
N PHE A 476 46.59 20.04 -0.23
CA PHE A 476 45.56 19.00 -0.16
C PHE A 476 45.50 18.19 -1.47
N VAL A 477 45.47 18.88 -2.62
CA VAL A 477 45.43 18.25 -3.95
C VAL A 477 46.74 17.54 -4.28
N GLU A 478 47.90 18.12 -3.93
CA GLU A 478 49.21 17.47 -4.07
C GLU A 478 49.29 16.15 -3.30
N ASN A 479 48.77 16.10 -2.08
CA ASN A 479 48.73 14.87 -1.29
C ASN A 479 47.75 13.85 -1.88
N LEU A 480 46.62 14.31 -2.44
CA LEU A 480 45.63 13.45 -3.08
C LEU A 480 46.17 12.85 -4.39
N SER A 481 46.91 13.63 -5.18
CA SER A 481 47.46 13.20 -6.47
C SER A 481 48.51 12.09 -6.36
N GLN A 482 49.06 11.84 -5.17
CA GLN A 482 49.94 10.70 -4.90
C GLN A 482 49.26 9.34 -5.11
N ASN A 483 47.93 9.29 -4.90
CA ASN A 483 47.16 8.05 -4.94
C ASN A 483 46.07 8.05 -6.01
N GLU A 484 45.72 9.21 -6.57
CA GLU A 484 44.57 9.37 -7.46
C GLU A 484 44.94 10.23 -8.67
N GLN A 485 44.43 9.86 -9.85
CA GLN A 485 44.55 10.70 -11.02
C GLN A 485 43.53 11.85 -10.90
N ILE A 486 44.00 13.09 -11.05
CA ILE A 486 43.17 14.29 -10.91
C ILE A 486 43.23 15.09 -12.20
N VAL A 487 42.05 15.46 -12.72
CA VAL A 487 41.87 16.43 -13.81
C VAL A 487 41.27 17.69 -13.20
N TYR A 488 42.07 18.74 -13.10
CA TYR A 488 41.66 20.02 -12.51
C TYR A 488 41.41 21.07 -13.59
N PHE A 489 40.25 21.72 -13.55
CA PHE A 489 39.89 22.86 -14.37
C PHE A 489 39.83 24.12 -13.51
N THR A 490 40.43 25.20 -13.98
CA THR A 490 40.35 26.52 -13.35
C THR A 490 40.25 27.60 -14.40
N CYS A 491 39.49 28.67 -14.10
CA CYS A 491 39.35 29.81 -15.00
C CYS A 491 40.30 30.98 -14.69
N HIS A 492 41.12 30.89 -13.63
CA HIS A 492 42.02 31.96 -13.23
C HIS A 492 43.41 31.46 -12.79
N PRO A 493 44.53 32.06 -13.26
CA PRO A 493 45.89 31.60 -12.92
C PRO A 493 46.25 31.66 -11.43
N SER A 494 45.61 32.54 -10.65
CA SER A 494 45.85 32.59 -9.20
C SER A 494 45.39 31.34 -8.46
N ARG A 495 44.59 30.50 -9.13
CA ARG A 495 44.09 29.23 -8.60
C ARG A 495 44.79 28.03 -9.22
N ASP A 496 45.90 28.25 -9.91
CA ASP A 496 46.64 27.15 -10.51
C ASP A 496 47.29 26.25 -9.44
N ILE A 497 47.21 24.95 -9.69
CA ILE A 497 47.73 23.88 -8.83
C ILE A 497 48.74 23.14 -9.70
N GLU A 498 49.95 23.71 -9.78
CA GLU A 498 51.12 23.10 -10.46
C GLU A 498 51.77 22.01 -9.61
#